data_AF-A0A349JAR5-F1
#
_entry.id   AF-A0A349JAR5-F1
#
_cell.length_a   1.000
_cell.length_b   1.000
_cell.length_c   1.000
_cell.angle_alpha   90.00
_cell.angle_beta   90.00
_cell.angle_gamma   90.00
#
_symmetry.space_group_name_H-M   'P 1'
#
loop_
_entity.id
_entity.type
_entity.pdbx_description
1 polymer ?
#
loop_
_entity_poly.entity_id
_entity_poly.type
_entity_poly.pdbx_seq_one_letter_code
_entity_poly.pdbx_strand_id
1 'polypeptide(L)'
;ALPNLAGIVLIAPAFGFTTRWAERLGPGAVEAWRRNGSLPFFHYGEQRELPLGSAFLASCEVLPEVPGDPGVPCRIIHGRGDDTVPARVSLAYAAA
;
A
#
# COMPACT_ATOMS: atom_id res chain seq x y z
N ALA A 1 -7.40 -22.66 8.40
CA ALA A 1 -6.38 -21.96 9.21
C ALA A 1 -5.17 -21.74 8.34
N LEU A 2 -4.53 -20.57 8.42
CA LEU A 2 -3.20 -20.43 7.83
C LEU A 2 -2.28 -21.50 8.47
N PRO A 3 -1.40 -22.15 7.70
CA PRO A 3 -0.41 -23.06 8.27
C PRO A 3 0.44 -22.34 9.32
N ASN A 4 1.09 -23.10 10.19
CA ASN A 4 1.86 -22.54 11.30
C ASN A 4 3.01 -21.65 10.75
N LEU A 5 2.86 -20.34 10.87
CA LEU A 5 3.72 -19.35 10.25
C LEU A 5 4.99 -19.20 11.10
N ALA A 6 6.15 -19.58 10.56
CA ALA A 6 7.42 -19.49 11.29
C ALA A 6 8.02 -18.07 11.31
N GLY A 7 7.59 -17.20 10.40
CA GLY A 7 8.06 -15.83 10.29
C GLY A 7 7.65 -15.16 8.98
N ILE A 8 7.88 -13.86 8.88
CA ILE A 8 7.53 -13.01 7.74
C ILE A 8 8.75 -12.20 7.31
N VAL A 9 9.00 -12.13 6.00
CA VAL A 9 9.91 -11.14 5.39
C VAL A 9 9.07 -10.22 4.52
N LEU A 10 9.08 -8.93 4.82
CA LEU A 10 8.42 -7.88 4.06
C LEU A 10 9.44 -7.12 3.22
N ILE A 11 9.16 -6.89 1.95
CA ILE A 11 10.03 -6.13 1.03
C ILE A 11 9.27 -4.90 0.57
N ALA A 12 9.80 -3.71 0.89
CA ALA A 12 9.17 -2.41 0.64
C ALA A 12 7.66 -2.38 0.95
N PRO A 13 7.23 -2.79 2.17
CA PRO A 13 5.81 -2.94 2.48
C PRO A 13 5.08 -1.60 2.37
N ALA A 14 4.01 -1.59 1.59
CA ALA A 14 3.23 -0.40 1.29
C ALA A 14 2.28 0.04 2.43
N PHE A 15 2.77 0.12 3.67
CA PHE A 15 2.01 0.61 4.82
C PHE A 15 1.43 2.01 4.60
N GLY A 16 0.26 2.30 5.16
CA GLY A 16 -0.44 3.57 4.99
C GLY A 16 -0.84 3.83 3.54
N PHE A 17 -1.19 2.78 2.80
CA PHE A 17 -1.48 2.85 1.36
C PHE A 17 -2.54 3.92 1.04
N THR A 18 -3.69 3.88 1.72
CA THR A 18 -4.85 4.73 1.45
C THR A 18 -4.52 6.21 1.66
N THR A 19 -3.96 6.58 2.82
CA THR A 19 -3.54 7.96 3.09
C THR A 19 -2.48 8.44 2.09
N ARG A 20 -1.44 7.64 1.81
CA ARG A 20 -0.39 8.05 0.87
C ARG A 20 -0.90 8.23 -0.55
N TRP A 21 -1.82 7.38 -1.00
CA TRP A 21 -2.43 7.54 -2.33
C TRP A 21 -3.37 8.74 -2.38
N ALA A 22 -4.11 9.03 -1.31
CA ALA A 22 -4.91 10.23 -1.22
C ALA A 22 -4.04 11.50 -1.28
N GLU A 23 -2.91 11.52 -0.58
CA GLU A 23 -1.92 12.62 -0.63
C GLU A 23 -1.31 12.76 -2.02
N ARG A 24 -0.93 11.65 -2.67
CA ARG A 24 -0.28 11.64 -3.99
C ARG A 24 -1.21 12.08 -5.12
N LEU A 25 -2.46 11.63 -5.10
CA LEU A 25 -3.45 11.96 -6.13
C LEU A 25 -4.12 13.32 -5.87
N GLY A 26 -4.23 13.71 -4.60
CA GLY A 26 -5.04 14.84 -4.17
C GLY A 26 -6.54 14.52 -4.15
N PRO A 27 -7.33 15.28 -3.36
CA PRO A 27 -8.75 14.99 -3.12
C PRO A 27 -9.58 14.96 -4.41
N GLY A 28 -9.33 15.88 -5.35
CA GLY A 28 -10.09 15.95 -6.60
C GLY A 28 -9.92 14.72 -7.50
N ALA A 29 -8.73 14.14 -7.56
CA ALA A 29 -8.48 12.92 -8.34
C ALA A 29 -9.07 11.68 -7.67
N VAL A 30 -9.06 11.61 -6.34
CA VAL A 30 -9.74 10.55 -5.58
C VAL A 30 -11.25 10.61 -5.80
N GLU A 31 -11.85 11.80 -5.74
CA GLU A 31 -13.28 11.99 -6.06
C GLU A 31 -13.60 11.62 -7.51
N ALA A 32 -12.75 12.02 -8.46
CA ALA A 32 -12.92 11.64 -9.86
C ALA A 32 -12.84 10.11 -10.05
N TRP A 33 -11.92 9.45 -9.35
CA TRP A 33 -11.80 8.00 -9.40
C TRP A 33 -13.06 7.30 -8.88
N ARG A 34 -13.58 7.75 -7.72
CA ARG A 34 -14.84 7.22 -7.16
C ARG A 34 -16.02 7.45 -8.11
N ARG A 35 -16.16 8.67 -8.65
CA ARG A 35 -17.26 9.06 -9.54
C ARG A 35 -17.23 8.33 -10.89
N ASN A 36 -16.04 8.19 -11.48
CA ASN A 36 -15.88 7.62 -12.83
C ASN A 36 -15.75 6.10 -12.81
N GLY A 37 -15.70 5.48 -11.63
CA GLY A 37 -15.55 4.03 -11.45
C GLY A 37 -14.13 3.50 -11.69
N SER A 38 -13.29 4.20 -12.45
CA SER A 38 -11.88 3.88 -12.65
C SER A 38 -11.04 5.13 -12.97
N LEU A 39 -9.73 5.02 -12.79
CA LEU A 39 -8.74 6.03 -13.16
C LEU A 39 -7.53 5.30 -13.79
N PRO A 40 -6.89 5.85 -14.84
CA PRO A 40 -5.66 5.27 -15.39
C PRO A 40 -4.50 5.38 -14.40
N PHE A 41 -3.81 4.26 -14.17
CA PHE A 41 -2.55 4.20 -13.45
C PHE A 41 -1.48 3.54 -14.33
N PHE A 42 -0.24 4.02 -14.25
CA PHE A 42 0.86 3.37 -14.94
C PHE A 42 1.16 2.00 -14.34
N HIS A 43 0.99 0.94 -15.13
CA HIS A 43 1.23 -0.43 -14.72
C HIS A 43 2.63 -0.87 -15.11
N TYR A 44 3.56 -0.92 -14.15
CA TYR A 44 4.97 -1.23 -14.41
C TYR A 44 5.21 -2.60 -15.05
N GLY A 45 4.37 -3.62 -14.78
CA GLY A 45 4.51 -4.92 -15.46
C GLY A 45 4.13 -4.88 -16.94
N GLU A 46 3.27 -3.93 -17.34
CA GLU A 46 2.69 -3.83 -18.69
C GLU A 46 3.23 -2.61 -19.46
N GLN A 47 4.02 -1.77 -18.79
CA GLN A 47 4.65 -0.56 -19.34
C GLN A 47 3.65 0.38 -20.04
N ARG A 48 2.41 0.45 -19.54
CA ARG A 48 1.33 1.31 -20.06
C ARG A 48 0.35 1.68 -18.97
N GLU A 49 -0.47 2.70 -19.24
CA GLU A 49 -1.61 3.01 -18.38
C GLU A 49 -2.69 1.94 -18.50
N LEU A 50 -3.19 1.49 -17.35
CA LEU A 50 -4.32 0.59 -17.23
C LEU A 50 -5.35 1.16 -16.25
N PRO A 51 -6.66 0.94 -16.49
CA PRO A 51 -7.68 1.39 -15.58
C PRO A 51 -7.64 0.56 -14.29
N LEU A 52 -7.59 1.25 -13.14
CA LEU A 52 -7.80 0.62 -11.83
C LEU A 52 -9.18 1.01 -11.32
N GLY A 53 -10.00 0.03 -10.95
CA GLY A 53 -11.36 0.27 -10.47
C GLY A 53 -11.39 0.90 -9.08
N SER A 54 -12.32 1.81 -8.80
CA SER A 54 -12.47 2.48 -7.51
C SER A 54 -12.83 1.52 -6.36
N ALA A 55 -13.40 0.36 -6.69
CA ALA A 55 -13.62 -0.74 -5.73
C ALA A 55 -12.31 -1.21 -5.07
N PHE A 56 -11.16 -1.07 -5.74
CA PHE A 56 -9.86 -1.35 -5.13
C PHE A 56 -9.57 -0.40 -3.97
N LEU A 57 -9.73 0.90 -4.16
CA LEU A 57 -9.56 1.89 -3.09
C LEU A 57 -10.53 1.61 -1.93
N ALA A 58 -11.81 1.39 -2.24
CA ALA A 58 -12.81 1.06 -1.22
C ALA A 58 -12.45 -0.21 -0.41
N SER A 59 -11.87 -1.22 -1.07
CA SER A 59 -11.41 -2.44 -0.39
C SER A 59 -10.22 -2.20 0.55
N CYS A 60 -9.38 -1.22 0.26
CA CYS A 60 -8.26 -0.85 1.12
C CYS A 60 -8.71 0.01 2.31
N GLU A 61 -9.72 0.86 2.13
CA GLU A 61 -10.23 1.78 3.17
C GLU A 61 -10.86 1.06 4.39
N VAL A 62 -11.27 -0.19 4.22
CA VAL A 62 -11.79 -1.03 5.32
C VAL A 62 -10.70 -1.78 6.09
N LEU A 63 -9.45 -1.75 5.60
CA LEU A 63 -8.31 -2.40 6.24
C LEU A 63 -7.58 -1.39 7.15
N PRO A 64 -6.93 -1.85 8.22
CA PRO A 64 -6.07 -0.98 9.01
C PRO A 64 -4.94 -0.43 8.12
N GLU A 65 -4.60 0.85 8.29
CA GLU A 65 -3.53 1.48 7.51
C GLU A 65 -2.17 0.79 7.68
N VAL A 66 -1.93 0.30 8.88
CA VAL A 66 -0.75 -0.46 9.26
C VAL A 66 -1.24 -1.71 9.98
N PRO A 67 -0.76 -2.91 9.61
CA PRO A 67 -1.15 -4.14 10.30
C PRO A 67 -0.68 -4.12 11.76
N GLY A 68 -1.29 -4.94 12.60
CA GLY A 68 -0.79 -5.16 13.97
C GLY A 68 0.49 -6.01 14.01
N ASP A 69 0.92 -6.35 15.23
CA ASP A 69 1.97 -7.35 15.46
C ASP A 69 1.53 -8.69 14.85
N PRO A 70 2.32 -9.29 13.94
CA PRO A 70 1.98 -10.56 13.31
C PRO A 70 2.12 -11.78 14.25
N GLY A 71 2.64 -11.60 15.48
CA GLY A 71 2.81 -12.67 16.47
C GLY A 71 3.90 -13.67 16.12
N VAL A 72 4.71 -13.37 15.11
CA VAL A 72 5.82 -14.20 14.60
C VAL A 72 7.01 -13.30 14.27
N PRO A 73 8.24 -13.84 14.21
CA PRO A 73 9.40 -13.05 13.80
C PRO A 73 9.18 -12.36 12.44
N CYS A 74 9.29 -11.03 12.43
CA CYS A 74 9.16 -10.21 11.23
C CYS A 74 10.50 -9.54 10.88
N ARG A 75 10.83 -9.51 9.59
CA ARG A 75 11.99 -8.77 9.04
C ARG A 75 11.55 -7.92 7.87
N ILE A 76 12.09 -6.71 7.78
CA ILE A 76 11.74 -5.76 6.72
C ILE A 76 13.00 -5.40 5.93
N ILE A 77 12.90 -5.47 4.61
CA ILE A 77 13.92 -5.00 3.68
C ILE A 77 13.29 -3.81 2.94
N HIS A 78 13.94 -2.64 3.00
CA HIS A 78 13.42 -1.42 2.38
C HIS A 78 14.55 -0.58 1.78
N GLY A 79 14.39 -0.16 0.53
CA GLY A 79 15.30 0.75 -0.14
C GLY A 79 15.25 2.15 0.49
N ARG A 80 16.42 2.71 0.85
CA ARG A 80 16.49 4.07 1.44
C ARG A 80 16.09 5.18 0.47
N GLY A 81 16.20 4.92 -0.83
CA GLY A 81 15.81 5.84 -1.92
C GLY A 81 14.55 5.40 -2.65
N ASP A 82 13.69 4.59 -2.03
CA ASP A 82 12.41 4.21 -2.62
C ASP A 82 11.51 5.46 -2.75
N ASP A 83 11.17 5.79 -3.99
CA ASP A 83 10.37 6.95 -4.38
C ASP A 83 8.86 6.67 -4.36
N THR A 84 8.48 5.40 -4.19
CA THR A 84 7.10 4.93 -4.24
C THR A 84 6.57 4.69 -2.83
N VAL A 85 7.38 4.08 -1.97
CA VAL A 85 7.09 3.88 -0.55
C VAL A 85 8.28 4.42 0.25
N PRO A 86 8.13 5.52 1.01
CA PRO A 86 9.25 6.06 1.76
C PRO A 86 9.65 5.13 2.93
N ALA A 87 10.93 4.76 3.04
CA ALA A 87 11.44 3.84 4.07
C ALA A 87 11.06 4.20 5.52
N ARG A 88 10.78 5.48 5.81
CA ARG A 88 10.29 5.94 7.12
C ARG A 88 9.05 5.19 7.60
N VAL A 89 8.18 4.72 6.70
CA VAL A 89 6.96 3.99 7.10
C VAL A 89 7.29 2.62 7.68
N SER A 90 8.32 1.96 7.17
CA SER A 90 8.81 0.70 7.74
C SER A 90 9.53 0.90 9.07
N LEU A 91 10.28 2.00 9.22
CA LEU A 91 10.89 2.37 10.49
C LEU A 91 9.83 2.63 11.57
N ALA A 92 8.76 3.35 11.21
CA ALA A 92 7.65 3.60 12.13
C ALA A 92 6.95 2.30 12.55
N TYR A 93 6.67 1.40 11.60
CA TYR A 93 6.06 0.10 11.92
C TYR A 93 6.96 -0.77 12.82
N ALA A 94 8.28 -0.78 12.58
CA ALA A 94 9.22 -1.57 13.37
C ALA A 94 9.46 -1.03 14.80
N ALA A 95 9.04 0.21 15.07
CA ALA A 95 9.22 0.87 16.36
C ALA A 95 7.94 0.87 17.23
N ALA A 96 6.80 0.48 16.66
CA ALA A 96 5.52 0.33 17.35
C ALA A 96 5.45 -0.99 18.12
#